data_AF-A0A2I1GYX1-F1
#
_entry.id   AF-A0A2I1GYX1-F1
#
_cell.length_a   1.000
_cell.length_b   1.000
_cell.length_c   1.000
_cell.angle_alpha   90.00
_cell.angle_beta   90.00
_cell.angle_gamma   90.00
#
_symmetry.space_group_name_H-M   'P 1'
#
loop_
_entity.id
_entity.type
_entity.pdbx_description
1 polymer ?
#
loop_
_entity_poly.entity_id
_entity_poly.type
_entity_poly.pdbx_seq_one_letter_code
_entity_poly.pdbx_strand_id
1 'polypeptide(L)'
;MSTESTCTFNSTDCKGVIRQITNNIKIPITNKEIILVGMKLCQIHFNKFITNEVHNLKLNETCSHPKHDEYKSQSKNTNKKSKNLNLEKVPKRLISILNLDETAKICSLCRKRTDKDPDYN
;
A
#
# COMPACT_ATOMS: atom_id res chain seq x y z
N MET A 1 9.48 12.85 34.79
CA MET A 1 10.39 13.16 33.66
C MET A 1 10.16 12.12 32.58
N SER A 2 9.41 12.47 31.55
CA SER A 2 9.19 11.61 30.39
C SER A 2 10.51 11.56 29.61
N THR A 3 11.23 10.45 29.70
CA THR A 3 12.41 10.23 28.86
C THR A 3 11.91 9.99 27.44
N GLU A 4 11.76 11.07 26.67
CA GLU A 4 11.81 10.96 25.21
C GLU A 4 13.12 10.25 24.90
N SER A 5 13.02 8.98 24.50
CA SER A 5 14.16 8.25 23.97
C SER A 5 14.40 8.80 22.57
N THR A 6 15.05 9.95 22.50
CA THR A 6 15.58 10.55 21.28
C THR A 6 16.71 9.66 20.77
N CYS A 7 16.36 8.49 20.20
CA CYS A 7 17.27 7.76 19.32
C CYS A 7 17.48 8.65 18.08
N THR A 8 18.72 8.87 17.68
CA THR A 8 19.07 9.51 16.40
C THR A 8 18.74 8.56 15.24
N PHE A 9 18.29 9.10 14.10
CA PHE A 9 17.71 8.32 12.99
C PHE A 9 18.51 7.06 12.62
N ASN A 10 19.82 7.21 12.40
CA ASN A 10 20.77 6.13 12.09
C ASN A 10 21.73 5.87 13.26
N SER A 11 21.18 5.65 14.46
CA SER A 11 21.98 5.35 15.64
C SER A 11 21.77 3.93 16.12
N THR A 12 22.88 3.32 16.56
CA THR A 12 22.88 2.06 17.31
C THR A 12 22.71 2.28 18.81
N ASP A 13 22.74 3.54 19.27
CA ASP A 13 22.68 3.91 20.69
C ASP A 13 21.23 3.99 21.18
N CYS A 14 20.45 2.97 20.86
CA CYS A 14 19.09 2.82 21.33
C CYS A 14 19.00 1.67 22.30
N LYS A 15 18.26 1.89 23.39
CA LYS A 15 17.95 0.86 24.39
C LYS A 15 17.04 -0.26 23.85
N GLY A 16 16.65 -0.22 22.58
CA GLY A 16 15.73 -1.16 21.95
C GLY A 16 16.40 -2.02 20.87
N VAL A 17 15.58 -2.86 20.22
CA VAL A 17 16.03 -3.74 19.12
C VAL A 17 16.50 -2.91 17.92
N ILE A 18 17.65 -3.25 17.37
CA ILE A 18 18.20 -2.66 16.15
C ILE A 18 17.85 -3.58 14.96
N ARG A 19 17.30 -3.01 13.89
CA ARG A 19 17.02 -3.71 12.64
C ARG A 19 17.93 -3.22 11.53
N GLN A 20 18.52 -4.16 10.81
CA GLN A 20 19.26 -3.86 9.60
C GLN A 20 18.34 -3.87 8.39
N ILE A 21 18.50 -2.87 7.52
CA ILE A 21 17.82 -2.83 6.23
C ILE A 21 18.49 -3.82 5.28
N THR A 22 17.76 -4.85 4.89
CA THR A 22 18.21 -5.86 3.92
C THR A 22 17.50 -5.67 2.58
N ASN A 23 18.03 -6.28 1.52
CA ASN A 23 17.44 -6.23 0.18
C ASN A 23 15.98 -6.73 0.11
N ASN A 24 15.57 -7.58 1.07
CA ASN A 24 14.22 -8.14 1.11
C ASN A 24 13.17 -7.17 1.68
N ILE A 25 13.61 -6.06 2.28
CA ILE A 25 12.73 -5.08 2.91
C ILE A 25 12.29 -4.09 1.83
N LYS A 26 10.98 -3.99 1.61
CA LYS A 26 10.41 -2.99 0.71
C LYS A 26 10.50 -1.61 1.37
N ILE A 27 11.48 -0.82 0.95
CA ILE A 27 11.63 0.58 1.37
C ILE A 27 10.56 1.41 0.65
N PRO A 28 9.70 2.14 1.39
CA PRO A 28 8.72 3.06 0.81
C PRO A 28 9.37 4.06 -0.13
N ILE A 29 8.71 4.39 -1.25
CA ILE A 29 9.22 5.34 -2.24
C ILE A 29 9.54 6.70 -1.60
N THR A 30 8.70 7.14 -0.66
CA THR A 30 8.86 8.38 0.11
C THR A 30 10.17 8.45 0.90
N ASN A 31 10.76 7.30 1.23
CA ASN A 31 11.95 7.20 2.08
C ASN A 31 13.15 6.57 1.36
N LYS A 32 13.07 6.33 0.03
CA LYS A 32 14.15 5.67 -0.73
C LYS A 32 15.44 6.49 -0.80
N GLU A 33 15.36 7.82 -0.72
CA GLU A 33 16.52 8.70 -0.79
C GLU A 33 17.29 8.77 0.54
N ILE A 34 16.62 8.47 1.65
CA ILE A 34 17.17 8.59 3.00
C ILE A 34 17.48 7.24 3.66
N ILE A 35 16.81 6.15 3.23
CA ILE A 35 17.03 4.80 3.77
C ILE A 35 17.64 3.93 2.68
N LEU A 36 18.86 3.47 2.96
CA LEU A 36 19.63 2.59 2.10
C LEU A 36 19.78 1.19 2.71
N VAL A 37 20.00 0.21 1.84
CA VAL A 37 20.36 -1.15 2.25
C VAL A 37 21.66 -1.10 3.04
N GLY A 38 21.71 -1.86 4.14
CA GLY A 38 22.86 -1.91 5.05
C GLY A 38 22.74 -0.97 6.25
N MET A 39 21.85 0.04 6.21
CA MET A 39 21.60 0.92 7.36
C MET A 39 21.02 0.14 8.55
N LYS A 40 21.33 0.58 9.76
CA LYS A 40 20.82 0.02 11.01
C LYS A 40 19.92 1.05 11.67
N LEU A 41 18.65 0.68 11.86
CA LEU A 41 17.64 1.54 12.47
C LEU A 41 17.17 0.95 13.79
N CYS A 42 16.96 1.82 14.77
CA CYS A 42 16.15 1.53 15.95
C CYS A 42 14.77 0.97 15.54
N GLN A 43 14.22 0.01 16.27
CA GLN A 43 12.89 -0.57 16.00
C GLN A 43 11.81 0.50 15.82
N ILE A 44 11.86 1.59 16.60
CA ILE A 44 10.92 2.70 16.55
C ILE A 44 10.99 3.40 15.17
N HIS A 45 12.20 3.71 14.70
CA HIS A 45 12.40 4.30 13.37
C HIS A 45 12.04 3.34 12.26
N PHE A 46 12.42 2.07 12.39
CA PHE A 46 12.01 1.04 11.43
C PHE A 46 10.49 0.99 11.29
N ASN A 47 9.76 0.97 12.41
CA ASN A 47 8.30 0.96 12.38
C ASN A 47 7.74 2.24 11.75
N LYS A 48 8.27 3.42 12.12
CA LYS A 48 7.80 4.70 11.61
C LYS A 48 8.02 4.86 10.11
N PHE A 49 9.23 4.61 9.62
CA PHE A 49 9.63 4.93 8.25
C PHE A 49 9.49 3.76 7.27
N ILE A 50 9.41 2.52 7.74
CA ILE A 50 9.20 1.35 6.89
C ILE A 50 7.78 0.83 7.08
N THR A 51 7.48 0.25 8.24
CA THR A 51 6.22 -0.49 8.44
C THR A 51 4.98 0.39 8.25
N ASN A 52 4.94 1.54 8.92
CA ASN A 52 3.79 2.44 8.91
C ASN A 52 3.62 3.08 7.54
N GLU A 53 4.72 3.52 6.92
CA GLU A 53 4.68 4.10 5.57
C GLU A 53 4.25 3.09 4.51
N VAL A 54 4.74 1.83 4.57
CA VAL A 54 4.23 0.75 3.70
C VAL A 54 2.72 0.55 3.93
N HIS A 55 2.26 0.60 5.17
CA HIS A 55 0.84 0.46 5.50
C HIS A 55 0.01 1.64 4.99
N ASN A 56 0.49 2.87 5.16
CA ASN A 56 -0.14 4.10 4.68
C ASN A 56 -0.26 4.09 3.16
N LEU A 57 0.82 3.72 2.44
CA LEU A 57 0.78 3.57 0.99
C LEU A 57 -0.27 2.54 0.56
N LYS A 58 -0.36 1.38 1.23
CA LYS A 58 -1.40 0.38 0.95
C LYS A 58 -2.82 0.87 1.20
N LEU A 59 -3.05 1.69 2.22
CA LEU A 59 -4.37 2.28 2.48
C LEU A 59 -4.75 3.35 1.44
N ASN A 60 -3.74 4.04 0.90
CA ASN A 60 -3.93 5.06 -0.14
C ASN A 60 -3.89 4.48 -1.57
N GLU A 61 -3.61 3.18 -1.72
CA GLU A 61 -3.76 2.53 -3.02
C GLU A 61 -5.23 2.63 -3.46
N THR A 62 -5.43 3.13 -4.67
CA THR A 62 -6.75 3.25 -5.28
C THR A 62 -6.97 2.14 -6.30
N CYS A 63 -8.24 1.82 -6.55
CA CYS A 63 -8.59 0.87 -7.59
C CYS A 63 -8.28 1.49 -8.96
N SER A 64 -7.46 0.82 -9.77
CA SER A 64 -7.06 1.30 -11.10
C SER A 64 -8.15 1.16 -12.17
N HIS A 65 -9.33 0.61 -11.84
CA HIS A 65 -10.37 0.34 -12.83
C HIS A 65 -10.93 1.65 -13.46
N PRO A 66 -11.01 1.79 -14.79
CA PRO A 66 -11.49 3.03 -15.44
C PRO A 66 -12.88 3.48 -14.99
N LYS A 67 -13.82 2.54 -14.89
CA LYS A 67 -15.18 2.79 -14.37
C LYS A 67 -15.34 2.68 -12.84
N HIS A 68 -14.27 2.87 -12.06
CA HIS A 68 -14.30 2.64 -10.61
C HIS A 68 -15.38 3.49 -9.91
N ASP A 69 -15.41 4.79 -10.18
CA ASP A 69 -16.35 5.71 -9.53
C ASP A 69 -17.81 5.46 -9.94
N GLU A 70 -18.04 5.05 -11.19
CA GLU A 70 -19.35 4.64 -11.68
C GLU A 70 -19.84 3.39 -10.94
N TYR A 71 -18.99 2.38 -10.81
CA TYR A 71 -19.31 1.16 -10.09
C TYR A 71 -19.54 1.39 -8.60
N LYS A 72 -18.78 2.33 -8.01
CA LYS A 72 -18.89 2.73 -6.61
C LYS A 72 -20.19 3.50 -6.35
N SER A 73 -20.55 4.47 -7.19
CA SER A 73 -21.77 5.26 -7.05
C SER A 73 -23.04 4.42 -7.21
N GLN A 74 -23.00 3.40 -8.07
CA GLN A 74 -24.10 2.44 -8.22
C GLN A 74 -24.17 1.39 -7.09
N SER A 75 -23.18 1.31 -6.19
CA SER A 75 -23.21 0.39 -5.05
C SER A 75 -24.03 0.99 -3.90
N LYS A 76 -25.31 0.62 -3.80
CA LYS A 76 -26.35 1.21 -2.93
C LYS A 76 -26.16 1.10 -1.39
N ASN A 77 -24.94 0.97 -0.85
CA ASN A 77 -24.72 0.90 0.61
C ASN A 77 -23.98 2.14 1.12
N THR A 78 -24.68 3.26 1.20
CA THR A 78 -24.20 4.57 1.68
C THR A 78 -23.89 4.65 3.18
N ASN A 79 -24.14 3.62 3.99
CA ASN A 79 -23.95 3.70 5.45
C ASN A 79 -23.03 2.65 6.09
N LYS A 80 -22.40 1.76 5.31
CA LYS A 80 -21.41 0.82 5.85
C LYS A 80 -20.04 1.30 5.44
N LYS A 81 -19.39 2.03 6.36
CA LYS A 81 -17.97 2.44 6.37
C LYS A 81 -17.22 1.63 5.33
N SER A 82 -16.93 2.24 4.18
CA SER A 82 -16.46 1.59 2.95
C SER A 82 -15.52 0.46 3.33
N LYS A 83 -16.00 -0.80 3.30
CA LYS A 83 -15.14 -1.94 3.58
C LYS A 83 -13.98 -1.76 2.62
N ASN A 84 -12.78 -1.54 3.14
CA ASN A 84 -11.56 -1.45 2.34
C ASN A 84 -11.63 -2.62 1.36
N LEU A 85 -11.98 -2.33 0.11
CA LEU A 85 -12.16 -3.37 -0.86
C LEU A 85 -10.75 -3.84 -1.12
N ASN A 86 -10.42 -5.03 -0.62
CA ASN A 86 -9.09 -5.61 -0.80
C ASN A 86 -8.71 -5.46 -2.28
N LEU A 87 -7.67 -4.68 -2.53
CA LEU A 87 -7.13 -4.45 -3.84
C LEU A 87 -6.32 -5.69 -4.21
N GLU A 88 -6.75 -6.36 -5.26
CA GLU A 88 -6.09 -7.55 -5.78
C GLU A 88 -5.41 -7.20 -7.10
N LYS A 89 -4.31 -7.89 -7.39
CA LYS A 89 -3.63 -7.76 -8.69
C LYS A 89 -4.62 -8.07 -9.81
N VAL A 90 -4.63 -7.24 -10.85
CA VAL A 90 -5.52 -7.42 -12.00
C VAL A 90 -5.24 -8.79 -12.64
N PRO A 91 -6.26 -9.63 -12.88
CA PRO A 91 -6.11 -10.86 -13.64
C PRO A 91 -5.58 -10.58 -15.05
N LYS A 92 -4.65 -11.41 -15.57
CA LYS A 92 -4.02 -11.19 -16.89
C LYS A 92 -5.02 -10.89 -18.02
N ARG A 93 -6.16 -11.59 -18.05
CA ARG A 93 -7.23 -11.35 -19.03
C ARG A 93 -7.77 -9.91 -19.03
N LEU A 94 -7.85 -9.29 -17.86
CA LEU A 94 -8.42 -7.95 -17.69
C LEU A 94 -7.39 -6.83 -17.93
N ILE A 95 -6.10 -7.15 -17.93
CA ILE A 95 -5.03 -6.16 -18.19
C ILE A 95 -5.22 -5.55 -19.58
N SER A 96 -5.34 -6.39 -20.61
CA SER A 96 -5.54 -5.95 -21.99
C SER A 96 -6.91 -5.31 -22.23
N ILE A 97 -7.98 -5.86 -21.63
CA ILE A 97 -9.36 -5.35 -21.79
C ILE A 97 -9.50 -3.95 -21.19
N LEU A 98 -8.92 -3.72 -20.00
CA LEU A 98 -9.01 -2.45 -19.29
C LEU A 98 -7.85 -1.49 -19.62
N ASN A 99 -6.92 -1.90 -20.49
CA ASN A 99 -5.68 -1.19 -20.81
C ASN A 99 -4.91 -0.72 -19.56
N LEU A 100 -4.71 -1.64 -18.60
CA LEU A 100 -4.04 -1.37 -17.34
C LEU A 100 -2.60 -1.90 -17.33
N ASP A 101 -1.77 -1.38 -16.43
CA ASP A 101 -0.42 -1.90 -16.18
C ASP A 101 -0.46 -3.27 -15.47
N GLU A 102 0.57 -4.11 -15.65
CA GLU A 102 0.63 -5.42 -15.00
C GLU A 102 0.68 -5.35 -13.47
N THR A 103 1.12 -4.23 -12.92
CA THR A 103 1.17 -3.97 -11.48
C THR A 103 -0.11 -3.35 -10.94
N ALA A 104 -1.04 -2.97 -11.83
CA ALA A 104 -2.32 -2.38 -11.45
C ALA A 104 -3.10 -3.33 -10.52
N LYS A 105 -3.86 -2.72 -9.62
CA LYS A 105 -4.73 -3.43 -8.70
C LYS A 105 -6.15 -2.93 -8.83
N ILE A 106 -7.09 -3.86 -8.82
CA ILE A 106 -8.52 -3.55 -8.86
C ILE A 106 -9.19 -4.08 -7.61
N CYS A 107 -10.24 -3.39 -7.20
CA CYS A 107 -11.04 -3.82 -6.07
C CYS A 107 -11.97 -4.97 -6.47
N SER A 108 -12.33 -5.80 -5.50
CA SER A 108 -13.22 -6.94 -5.72
C SER A 108 -14.61 -6.56 -6.28
N LEU A 109 -15.08 -5.34 -5.99
CA LEU A 109 -16.29 -4.77 -6.59
C LEU A 109 -16.13 -4.60 -8.10
N CYS A 110 -15.07 -3.92 -8.53
CA CYS A 110 -14.80 -3.66 -9.94
C CYS A 110 -14.66 -4.96 -10.71
N ARG A 111 -13.83 -5.89 -10.22
CA ARG A 111 -13.64 -7.20 -10.87
C ARG A 111 -14.97 -7.91 -11.18
N LYS A 112 -15.87 -7.97 -10.19
CA LYS A 112 -17.17 -8.64 -10.34
C LYS A 112 -18.12 -7.93 -11.30
N ARG A 113 -18.00 -6.61 -11.42
CA ARG A 113 -18.82 -5.82 -12.34
C ARG A 113 -18.30 -5.88 -13.77
N THR A 114 -16.98 -5.84 -13.96
CA THR A 114 -16.34 -6.02 -15.27
C THR A 114 -16.82 -7.31 -15.94
N ASP A 115 -16.90 -8.42 -15.19
CA ASP A 115 -17.37 -9.72 -15.72
C ASP A 115 -18.82 -9.71 -16.25
N LYS A 116 -19.61 -8.68 -15.90
CA LYS A 116 -21.02 -8.53 -16.29
C LYS A 116 -21.26 -7.28 -17.13
N ASP A 117 -20.22 -6.49 -17.40
CA ASP A 117 -20.32 -5.24 -18.13
C ASP A 117 -20.25 -5.55 -19.63
N PRO A 118 -21.30 -5.22 -20.41
CA PRO A 118 -21.33 -5.49 -21.84
C PRO A 118 -20.24 -4.75 -22.62
N ASP A 119 -19.65 -3.68 -22.07
CA ASP A 119 -18.54 -2.97 -22.73
C ASP A 119 -17.23 -3.79 -22.70
N TYR A 120 -17.17 -4.84 -21.89
CA TYR A 120 -15.98 -5.68 -21.68
C TYR A 120 -16.21 -7.17 -22.01
N ASN A 121 -17.40 -7.54 -22.52
CA ASN A 121 -17.79 -8.93 -22.84
C ASN A 121 -18.34 -9.05 -24.26
#